data_AF-A0A971FFX6-F1
#
_entry.id   AF-A0A971FFX6-F1
#
_cell.length_a   1.000
_cell.length_b   1.000
_cell.length_c   1.000
_cell.angle_alpha   90.00
_cell.angle_beta   90.00
_cell.angle_gamma   90.00
#
_symmetry.space_group_name_H-M   'P 1'
#
loop_
_entity.id
_entity.type
_entity.pdbx_description
1 polymer ?
#
loop_
_entity_poly.entity_id
_entity_poly.type
_entity_poly.pdbx_seq_one_letter_code
_entity_poly.pdbx_strand_id
1 'polypeptide(L)'
;MKKMLVGLIALAVALVGAPALAQYTPVPDLTGCPAAGQPGLPFSPLPTFNIMDANYAAPALSWPAVGEYDFCAILDTVFCSAGPLGDLAEEVEQFAFLIQCLNADINGPLNPDPEADIPVQPNGIPDGQYELGLLGRVLNTPSNPYHDAALAAFQSNTLAIKAIVVEALANASFKKSDEKDIRALVGGIVPHLLGSLCSVLGAFPTLGDATTNAALDELLGLLEGIGVDAPDGGIGAITTAVPQLGPEGDADGDGASNRKEYNYFKAQGPAATIDAQLDPLQTPPNLAFVTGAGKFEEGTTVTLRIAFVGMTGEGATFQWFKGGAPITDATGSSLVFDPVTVADAGSYSCELNIPDKATVFLTDPAVLTVLPEGSLPVAGGMGLALLAGACALAGAVGIRRRK
;
A
#
# COMPACT_ATOMS: atom_id res chain seq x y z
N MET A 1 49.42 -7.99 14.22
CA MET A 1 49.32 -7.82 12.75
C MET A 1 48.65 -9.02 12.08
N LYS A 2 49.17 -10.26 12.14
CA LYS A 2 48.50 -11.44 11.54
C LYS A 2 47.09 -11.76 12.07
N LYS A 3 46.81 -11.56 13.36
CA LYS A 3 45.47 -11.77 13.95
C LYS A 3 44.45 -10.67 13.58
N MET A 4 44.90 -9.45 13.29
CA MET A 4 44.05 -8.37 12.75
C MET A 4 43.74 -8.58 11.27
N LEU A 5 44.70 -9.11 10.50
CA LEU A 5 44.51 -9.39 9.08
C LEU A 5 43.53 -10.55 8.85
N VAL A 6 43.56 -11.59 9.70
CA VAL A 6 42.57 -12.69 9.66
C VAL A 6 41.18 -12.22 10.10
N GLY A 7 41.09 -11.26 11.04
CA GLY A 7 39.83 -10.62 11.41
C GLY A 7 39.23 -9.73 10.31
N LEU A 8 40.06 -9.01 9.57
CA LEU A 8 39.63 -8.20 8.42
C LEU A 8 39.24 -9.05 7.21
N ILE A 9 39.88 -10.20 6.99
CA ILE A 9 39.48 -11.15 5.95
C ILE A 9 38.19 -11.88 6.36
N ALA A 10 37.97 -12.20 7.63
CA ALA A 10 36.71 -12.76 8.11
C ALA A 10 35.54 -11.75 8.01
N LEU A 11 35.79 -10.46 8.24
CA LEU A 11 34.80 -9.40 8.04
C LEU A 11 34.53 -9.13 6.55
N ALA A 12 35.56 -9.22 5.70
CA ALA A 12 35.41 -9.09 4.24
C ALA A 12 34.71 -10.31 3.60
N VAL A 13 34.83 -11.50 4.20
CA VAL A 13 34.11 -12.70 3.75
C VAL A 13 32.66 -12.72 4.26
N ALA A 14 32.37 -12.07 5.40
CA ALA A 14 30.99 -11.83 5.85
C ALA A 14 30.28 -10.68 5.08
N LEU A 15 31.03 -9.87 4.33
CA LEU A 15 30.54 -8.80 3.44
C LEU A 15 30.50 -9.21 1.96
N VAL A 16 30.77 -10.48 1.64
CA VAL A 16 30.29 -11.03 0.37
C VAL A 16 28.81 -11.27 0.58
N GLY A 17 28.04 -10.18 0.48
CA GLY A 17 26.60 -10.28 0.33
C GLY A 17 26.33 -11.38 -0.67
N ALA A 18 25.36 -12.25 -0.35
CA ALA A 18 24.71 -13.03 -1.39
C ALA A 18 24.56 -12.09 -2.58
N PRO A 19 24.99 -12.48 -3.80
CA PRO A 19 24.92 -11.59 -4.94
C PRO A 19 23.51 -11.03 -4.91
N ALA A 20 23.40 -9.69 -4.73
CA ALA A 20 22.11 -9.04 -4.78
C ALA A 20 21.49 -9.56 -6.07
N LEU A 21 20.41 -10.33 -5.93
CA LEU A 21 19.74 -10.87 -7.11
C LEU A 21 19.53 -9.67 -8.01
N ALA A 22 20.04 -9.76 -9.23
CA ALA A 22 19.90 -8.67 -10.18
C ALA A 22 18.42 -8.35 -10.23
N GLN A 23 18.06 -7.14 -9.77
CA GLN A 23 16.67 -6.71 -9.72
C GLN A 23 16.08 -6.94 -11.10
N TYR A 24 14.93 -7.61 -11.15
CA TYR A 24 14.27 -7.89 -12.41
C TYR A 24 14.07 -6.59 -13.21
N THR A 25 14.41 -6.65 -14.50
CA THR A 25 14.19 -5.54 -15.42
C THR A 25 12.78 -5.68 -15.99
N PRO A 26 11.87 -4.73 -15.71
CA PRO A 26 10.50 -4.81 -16.19
C PRO A 26 10.42 -4.82 -17.72
N VAL A 27 9.45 -5.55 -18.25
CA VAL A 27 9.10 -5.52 -19.66
C VAL A 27 8.45 -4.18 -19.99
N PRO A 28 8.87 -3.45 -21.03
CA PRO A 28 8.32 -2.14 -21.36
C PRO A 28 6.90 -2.20 -21.95
N ASP A 29 6.59 -3.24 -22.72
CA ASP A 29 5.31 -3.44 -23.39
C ASP A 29 5.13 -4.91 -23.85
N LEU A 30 4.00 -5.25 -24.47
CA LEU A 30 3.72 -6.61 -24.95
C LEU A 30 4.74 -7.13 -25.97
N THR A 31 5.49 -6.26 -26.67
CA THR A 31 6.54 -6.69 -27.61
C THR A 31 7.81 -7.17 -26.91
N GLY A 32 8.00 -6.77 -25.65
CA GLY A 32 9.08 -7.28 -24.80
C GLY A 32 8.77 -8.65 -24.17
N CYS A 33 7.53 -9.14 -24.29
CA CYS A 33 7.16 -10.45 -23.76
C CYS A 33 7.74 -11.61 -24.59
N PRO A 34 8.09 -12.75 -23.95
CA PRO A 34 8.47 -13.97 -24.67
C PRO A 34 7.37 -14.39 -25.65
N ALA A 35 7.76 -14.77 -26.87
CA ALA A 35 6.82 -15.27 -27.85
C ALA A 35 6.13 -16.55 -27.35
N ALA A 36 4.84 -16.71 -27.67
CA ALA A 36 4.06 -17.88 -27.26
C ALA A 36 4.77 -19.20 -27.62
N GLY A 37 4.91 -20.09 -26.62
CA GLY A 37 5.59 -21.38 -26.76
C GLY A 37 7.13 -21.34 -26.74
N GLN A 38 7.75 -20.17 -26.56
CA GLN A 38 9.19 -20.07 -26.27
C GLN A 38 9.45 -20.11 -24.75
N PRO A 39 10.60 -20.67 -24.31
CA PRO A 39 11.03 -20.56 -22.93
C PRO A 39 11.24 -19.08 -22.57
N GLY A 40 10.79 -18.66 -21.39
CA GLY A 40 10.94 -17.28 -20.94
C GLY A 40 10.01 -16.86 -19.81
N LEU A 41 8.96 -17.66 -19.55
CA LEU A 41 8.08 -17.52 -18.39
C LEU A 41 8.21 -18.75 -17.47
N PRO A 42 7.98 -18.59 -16.16
CA PRO A 42 7.73 -17.32 -15.48
C PRO A 42 9.04 -16.53 -15.27
N PHE A 43 8.96 -15.21 -15.10
CA PHE A 43 10.15 -14.39 -14.86
C PHE A 43 10.73 -14.54 -13.44
N SER A 44 9.89 -14.99 -12.49
CA SER A 44 10.28 -15.38 -11.14
C SER A 44 9.58 -16.71 -10.81
N PRO A 45 10.20 -17.59 -9.99
CA PRO A 45 9.54 -18.80 -9.52
C PRO A 45 8.17 -18.52 -8.90
N LEU A 46 7.18 -19.35 -9.24
CA LEU A 46 5.80 -19.20 -8.78
C LEU A 46 5.40 -20.39 -7.89
N PRO A 47 4.42 -20.21 -6.99
CA PRO A 47 3.75 -21.35 -6.40
C PRO A 47 3.04 -22.16 -7.48
N THR A 48 3.01 -23.49 -7.28
CA THR A 48 2.29 -24.40 -8.18
C THR A 48 1.12 -25.05 -7.44
N PHE A 49 0.01 -25.23 -8.13
CA PHE A 49 -1.24 -25.70 -7.54
C PHE A 49 -1.80 -26.88 -8.32
N ASN A 50 -2.49 -27.79 -7.62
CA ASN A 50 -3.42 -28.70 -8.27
C ASN A 50 -4.76 -27.97 -8.51
N ILE A 51 -4.98 -27.54 -9.74
CA ILE A 51 -6.19 -26.80 -10.13
C ILE A 51 -7.41 -27.71 -10.36
N MET A 52 -7.18 -29.01 -10.52
CA MET A 52 -8.24 -29.99 -10.78
C MET A 52 -8.81 -30.59 -9.49
N ASP A 53 -8.41 -30.08 -8.33
CA ASP A 53 -9.00 -30.48 -7.05
C ASP A 53 -10.49 -30.15 -7.01
N ALA A 54 -11.29 -31.10 -6.55
CA ALA A 54 -12.76 -30.97 -6.54
C ALA A 54 -13.27 -30.02 -5.45
N ASN A 55 -12.45 -29.74 -4.42
CA ASN A 55 -12.81 -28.84 -3.32
C ASN A 55 -12.11 -27.48 -3.42
N TYR A 56 -11.32 -27.25 -4.47
CA TYR A 56 -10.50 -26.05 -4.71
C TYR A 56 -9.46 -25.73 -3.61
N ALA A 57 -9.42 -26.54 -2.55
CA ALA A 57 -8.67 -26.33 -1.32
C ALA A 57 -7.36 -27.14 -1.27
N ALA A 58 -6.94 -27.75 -2.38
CA ALA A 58 -5.65 -28.44 -2.44
C ALA A 58 -4.50 -27.51 -1.99
N PRO A 59 -3.55 -28.01 -1.18
CA PRO A 59 -2.39 -27.22 -0.80
C PRO A 59 -1.52 -26.90 -2.02
N ALA A 60 -0.64 -25.91 -1.87
CA ALA A 60 0.41 -25.68 -2.87
C ALA A 60 1.32 -26.90 -2.98
N LEU A 61 1.69 -27.26 -4.20
CA LEU A 61 2.64 -28.33 -4.49
C LEU A 61 4.08 -27.86 -4.25
N SER A 62 4.34 -26.58 -4.49
CA SER A 62 5.60 -25.91 -4.22
C SER A 62 5.37 -24.44 -3.93
N TRP A 63 6.30 -23.85 -3.17
CA TRP A 63 6.43 -22.41 -2.99
C TRP A 63 7.80 -21.96 -3.50
N PRO A 64 7.95 -20.69 -3.94
CA PRO A 64 9.27 -20.10 -4.19
C PRO A 64 10.15 -20.20 -2.94
N ALA A 65 11.44 -20.43 -3.14
CA ALA A 65 12.41 -20.42 -2.05
C ALA A 65 12.65 -18.99 -1.55
N VAL A 66 13.14 -18.86 -0.32
CA VAL A 66 13.63 -17.57 0.19
C VAL A 66 14.72 -17.05 -0.74
N GLY A 67 14.59 -15.80 -1.17
CA GLY A 67 15.42 -15.18 -2.19
C GLY A 67 14.72 -15.08 -3.54
N GLU A 68 13.72 -15.91 -3.83
CA GLU A 68 13.15 -15.98 -5.19
C GLU A 68 11.93 -15.06 -5.40
N TYR A 69 11.41 -14.43 -4.36
CA TYR A 69 10.22 -13.56 -4.45
C TYR A 69 10.56 -12.23 -5.14
N ASP A 70 10.02 -12.01 -6.35
CA ASP A 70 10.14 -10.75 -7.08
C ASP A 70 8.77 -10.38 -7.67
N PHE A 71 8.02 -9.53 -6.97
CA PHE A 71 6.64 -9.20 -7.36
C PHE A 71 6.55 -8.40 -8.66
N CYS A 72 7.60 -7.67 -9.03
CA CYS A 72 7.68 -7.03 -10.33
C CYS A 72 7.76 -8.07 -11.45
N ALA A 73 8.63 -9.08 -11.29
CA ALA A 73 8.70 -10.21 -12.22
C ALA A 73 7.40 -11.04 -12.26
N ILE A 74 6.72 -11.18 -11.12
CA ILE A 74 5.44 -11.89 -11.04
C ILE A 74 4.36 -11.09 -11.79
N LEU A 75 4.24 -9.77 -11.58
CA LEU A 75 3.31 -8.90 -12.33
C LEU A 75 3.55 -8.97 -13.84
N ASP A 76 4.80 -8.85 -14.28
CA ASP A 76 5.12 -8.98 -15.71
C ASP A 76 4.88 -10.39 -16.24
N THR A 77 4.92 -11.42 -15.37
CA THR A 77 4.48 -12.77 -15.75
C THR A 77 2.96 -12.81 -15.96
N VAL A 78 2.16 -12.09 -15.16
CA VAL A 78 0.72 -11.94 -15.41
C VAL A 78 0.50 -11.20 -16.74
N PHE A 79 1.13 -10.04 -16.92
CA PHE A 79 1.06 -9.22 -18.13
C PHE A 79 1.40 -10.02 -19.40
N CYS A 80 2.54 -10.71 -19.42
CA CYS A 80 2.95 -11.51 -20.57
C CYS A 80 2.15 -12.80 -20.75
N SER A 81 1.47 -13.28 -19.70
CA SER A 81 0.51 -14.39 -19.82
C SER A 81 -0.84 -13.94 -20.35
N ALA A 82 -1.18 -12.65 -20.28
CA ALA A 82 -2.43 -12.09 -20.80
C ALA A 82 -2.40 -11.86 -22.32
N GLY A 83 -1.22 -11.69 -22.93
CA GLY A 83 -1.08 -11.49 -24.38
C GLY A 83 -1.79 -12.54 -25.25
N PRO A 84 -1.59 -13.86 -25.04
CA PRO A 84 -2.34 -14.91 -25.75
C PRO A 84 -3.86 -14.87 -25.56
N LEU A 85 -4.36 -14.16 -24.54
CA LEU A 85 -5.77 -13.97 -24.26
C LEU A 85 -6.34 -12.69 -24.90
N GLY A 86 -5.51 -11.78 -25.40
CA GLY A 86 -5.96 -10.54 -26.07
C GLY A 86 -6.80 -10.79 -27.33
N ASP A 87 -6.54 -11.89 -28.05
CA ASP A 87 -7.37 -12.34 -29.18
C ASP A 87 -8.78 -12.84 -28.74
N LEU A 88 -9.00 -13.00 -27.43
CA LEU A 88 -10.24 -13.53 -26.86
C LEU A 88 -11.20 -12.43 -26.40
N ALA A 89 -10.68 -11.28 -25.97
CA ALA A 89 -11.44 -10.12 -25.50
C ALA A 89 -10.53 -8.87 -25.50
N GLU A 90 -10.97 -7.78 -26.13
CA GLU A 90 -10.23 -6.50 -26.21
C GLU A 90 -10.04 -5.88 -24.80
N GLU A 91 -10.96 -6.21 -23.89
CA GLU A 91 -10.94 -5.85 -22.47
C GLU A 91 -9.76 -6.48 -21.72
N VAL A 92 -9.22 -7.60 -22.19
CA VAL A 92 -8.07 -8.28 -21.56
C VAL A 92 -6.78 -7.50 -21.78
N GLU A 93 -6.63 -6.83 -22.92
CA GLU A 93 -5.45 -6.00 -23.20
C GLU A 93 -5.43 -4.77 -22.30
N GLN A 94 -6.57 -4.11 -22.10
CA GLN A 94 -6.68 -2.96 -21.19
C GLN A 94 -6.38 -3.34 -19.75
N PHE A 95 -6.90 -4.49 -19.30
CA PHE A 95 -6.60 -5.03 -17.97
C PHE A 95 -5.12 -5.44 -17.82
N ALA A 96 -4.49 -5.97 -18.87
CA ALA A 96 -3.09 -6.38 -18.85
C ALA A 96 -2.15 -5.19 -18.56
N PHE A 97 -2.41 -4.01 -19.12
CA PHE A 97 -1.58 -2.83 -18.84
C PHE A 97 -1.69 -2.33 -17.39
N LEU A 98 -2.83 -2.54 -16.73
CA LEU A 98 -3.01 -2.17 -15.31
C LEU A 98 -2.21 -3.05 -14.36
N ILE A 99 -1.79 -4.24 -14.79
CA ILE A 99 -1.07 -5.23 -13.97
C ILE A 99 0.37 -5.44 -14.45
N GLN A 100 0.85 -4.58 -15.35
CA GLN A 100 2.26 -4.54 -15.75
C GLN A 100 3.09 -3.93 -14.61
N CYS A 101 4.27 -4.49 -14.31
CA CYS A 101 5.09 -4.04 -13.18
C CYS A 101 5.37 -2.52 -13.18
N LEU A 102 5.63 -1.92 -14.36
CA LEU A 102 5.94 -0.50 -14.48
C LEU A 102 4.78 0.43 -14.10
N ASN A 103 3.54 -0.02 -14.31
CA ASN A 103 2.35 0.83 -14.28
C ASN A 103 1.32 0.40 -13.23
N ALA A 104 1.48 -0.79 -12.65
CA ALA A 104 0.54 -1.32 -11.68
C ALA A 104 0.45 -0.40 -10.46
N ASP A 105 -0.76 0.08 -10.21
CA ASP A 105 -1.19 0.86 -9.04
C ASP A 105 -2.72 0.65 -8.94
N ILE A 106 -3.12 -0.57 -8.58
CA ILE A 106 -4.50 -1.07 -8.64
C ILE A 106 -5.11 -1.31 -7.25
N ASN A 107 -4.38 -0.99 -6.19
CA ASN A 107 -4.81 -1.19 -4.80
C ASN A 107 -5.30 0.10 -4.12
N GLY A 108 -5.48 1.18 -4.89
CA GLY A 108 -5.92 2.47 -4.37
C GLY A 108 -7.44 2.59 -4.20
N PRO A 109 -7.94 3.81 -3.92
CA PRO A 109 -9.33 4.02 -3.53
C PRO A 109 -10.31 3.66 -4.64
N LEU A 110 -11.52 3.30 -4.23
CA LEU A 110 -12.61 3.04 -5.18
C LEU A 110 -12.88 4.27 -6.04
N ASN A 111 -13.19 4.01 -7.30
CA ASN A 111 -13.61 5.05 -8.23
C ASN A 111 -14.95 5.63 -7.75
N PRO A 112 -15.06 6.96 -7.56
CA PRO A 112 -16.33 7.57 -7.17
C PRO A 112 -17.39 7.51 -8.28
N ASP A 113 -16.98 7.23 -9.52
CA ASP A 113 -17.89 6.96 -10.63
C ASP A 113 -18.28 5.46 -10.64
N PRO A 114 -19.55 5.11 -10.34
CA PRO A 114 -20.01 3.73 -10.33
C PRO A 114 -20.07 3.09 -11.72
N GLU A 115 -19.97 3.88 -12.80
CA GLU A 115 -19.97 3.40 -14.18
C GLU A 115 -18.57 3.32 -14.78
N ALA A 116 -17.51 3.52 -13.98
CA ALA A 116 -16.15 3.43 -14.47
C ALA A 116 -15.77 2.01 -14.87
N ASP A 117 -15.12 1.87 -16.03
CA ASP A 117 -14.64 0.57 -16.52
C ASP A 117 -13.64 -0.11 -15.55
N ILE A 118 -12.92 0.70 -14.76
CA ILE A 118 -12.00 0.25 -13.72
C ILE A 118 -12.53 0.78 -12.38
N PRO A 119 -12.90 -0.10 -11.43
CA PRO A 119 -13.56 0.28 -10.17
C PRO A 119 -12.60 0.88 -9.14
N VAL A 120 -11.30 0.94 -9.44
CA VAL A 120 -10.22 1.36 -8.53
C VAL A 120 -9.38 2.46 -9.18
N GLN A 121 -8.80 3.33 -8.35
CA GLN A 121 -7.91 4.40 -8.77
C GLN A 121 -6.50 4.19 -8.22
N PRO A 122 -5.46 4.75 -8.87
CA PRO A 122 -4.10 4.70 -8.35
C PRO A 122 -3.98 5.46 -7.03
N ASN A 123 -3.19 4.92 -6.10
CA ASN A 123 -2.86 5.54 -4.81
C ASN A 123 -1.57 6.40 -4.88
N GLY A 124 -0.83 6.33 -5.99
CA GLY A 124 0.40 7.08 -6.24
C GLY A 124 1.69 6.37 -5.84
N ILE A 125 1.63 5.12 -5.41
CA ILE A 125 2.79 4.23 -5.19
C ILE A 125 2.66 3.05 -6.14
N PRO A 126 3.63 2.81 -7.06
CA PRO A 126 3.56 1.65 -7.93
C PRO A 126 3.67 0.33 -7.15
N ASP A 127 2.72 -0.57 -7.39
CA ASP A 127 2.56 -1.84 -6.68
C ASP A 127 3.80 -2.73 -6.83
N GLY A 128 4.26 -2.92 -8.07
CA GLY A 128 5.22 -3.97 -8.38
C GLY A 128 6.61 -3.74 -7.80
N GLN A 129 7.18 -2.56 -8.06
CA GLN A 129 8.55 -2.25 -7.64
C GLN A 129 8.66 -1.68 -6.22
N TYR A 130 7.57 -1.13 -5.65
CA TYR A 130 7.62 -0.43 -4.37
C TYR A 130 6.79 -1.14 -3.30
N GLU A 131 5.45 -1.19 -3.40
CA GLU A 131 4.63 -1.77 -2.31
C GLU A 131 4.87 -3.27 -2.14
N LEU A 132 4.64 -4.04 -3.21
CA LEU A 132 4.94 -5.47 -3.22
C LEU A 132 6.44 -5.73 -3.28
N GLY A 133 7.24 -4.77 -3.76
CA GLY A 133 8.70 -4.82 -3.68
C GLY A 133 9.22 -4.87 -2.23
N LEU A 134 8.64 -4.06 -1.34
CA LEU A 134 8.93 -4.06 0.10
C LEU A 134 8.57 -5.42 0.71
N LEU A 135 7.36 -5.93 0.42
CA LEU A 135 6.95 -7.27 0.86
C LEU A 135 7.92 -8.34 0.35
N GLY A 136 8.28 -8.32 -0.94
CA GLY A 136 9.24 -9.24 -1.54
C GLY A 136 10.59 -9.21 -0.83
N ARG A 137 11.09 -8.02 -0.46
CA ARG A 137 12.33 -7.88 0.31
C ARG A 137 12.23 -8.53 1.70
N VAL A 138 11.10 -8.39 2.39
CA VAL A 138 10.83 -9.03 3.68
C VAL A 138 10.73 -10.55 3.55
N LEU A 139 10.01 -11.06 2.54
CA LEU A 139 9.90 -12.49 2.25
C LEU A 139 11.27 -13.12 1.92
N ASN A 140 12.17 -12.36 1.31
CA ASN A 140 13.52 -12.80 0.96
C ASN A 140 14.55 -12.65 2.10
N THR A 141 14.18 -12.07 3.24
CA THR A 141 15.12 -11.74 4.32
C THR A 141 14.72 -12.41 5.64
N PRO A 142 15.17 -13.65 5.93
CA PRO A 142 14.81 -14.37 7.15
C PRO A 142 15.17 -13.66 8.47
N SER A 143 16.13 -12.74 8.43
CA SER A 143 16.51 -11.94 9.60
C SER A 143 15.59 -10.75 9.85
N ASN A 144 14.70 -10.39 8.92
CA ASN A 144 13.75 -9.30 9.10
C ASN A 144 12.68 -9.73 10.14
N PRO A 145 12.30 -8.86 11.11
CA PRO A 145 11.37 -9.20 12.17
C PRO A 145 9.97 -9.59 11.68
N TYR A 146 9.56 -9.15 10.49
CA TYR A 146 8.26 -9.46 9.89
C TYR A 146 8.30 -10.68 8.97
N HIS A 147 9.46 -11.29 8.70
CA HIS A 147 9.61 -12.38 7.73
C HIS A 147 8.62 -13.53 7.95
N ASP A 148 8.61 -14.12 9.15
CA ASP A 148 7.77 -15.29 9.45
C ASP A 148 6.27 -14.97 9.33
N ALA A 149 5.87 -13.81 9.84
CA ALA A 149 4.47 -13.36 9.79
C ALA A 149 4.04 -13.05 8.36
N ALA A 150 4.86 -12.33 7.59
CA ALA A 150 4.60 -11.97 6.21
C ALA A 150 4.57 -13.21 5.31
N LEU A 151 5.48 -14.16 5.48
CA LEU A 151 5.50 -15.39 4.71
C LEU A 151 4.26 -16.26 4.99
N ALA A 152 3.88 -16.41 6.27
CA ALA A 152 2.68 -17.15 6.64
C ALA A 152 1.40 -16.48 6.10
N ALA A 153 1.29 -15.16 6.26
CA ALA A 153 0.17 -14.38 5.73
C ALA A 153 0.08 -14.49 4.21
N PHE A 154 1.18 -14.22 3.49
CA PHE A 154 1.24 -14.31 2.04
C PHE A 154 0.83 -15.70 1.52
N GLN A 155 1.36 -16.78 2.11
CA GLN A 155 1.04 -18.14 1.69
C GLN A 155 -0.43 -18.50 1.95
N SER A 156 -0.95 -18.13 3.13
CA SER A 156 -2.36 -18.35 3.48
C SER A 156 -3.29 -17.57 2.56
N ASN A 157 -3.01 -16.28 2.34
CA ASN A 157 -3.80 -15.39 1.49
C ASN A 157 -3.80 -15.87 0.04
N THR A 158 -2.63 -16.26 -0.48
CA THR A 158 -2.48 -16.80 -1.84
C THR A 158 -3.32 -18.07 -2.02
N LEU A 159 -3.39 -18.96 -1.02
CA LEU A 159 -4.23 -20.15 -1.08
C LEU A 159 -5.73 -19.83 -1.02
N ALA A 160 -6.13 -18.85 -0.20
CA ALA A 160 -7.51 -18.39 -0.12
C ALA A 160 -7.98 -17.79 -1.45
N ILE A 161 -7.19 -16.89 -2.04
CA ILE A 161 -7.44 -16.34 -3.37
C ILE A 161 -7.47 -17.44 -4.43
N LYS A 162 -6.51 -18.37 -4.38
CA LYS A 162 -6.47 -19.49 -5.34
C LYS A 162 -7.75 -20.31 -5.32
N ALA A 163 -8.35 -20.56 -4.15
CA ALA A 163 -9.62 -21.28 -4.07
C ALA A 163 -10.72 -20.57 -4.86
N ILE A 164 -10.87 -19.25 -4.66
CA ILE A 164 -11.86 -18.41 -5.36
C ILE A 164 -11.60 -18.40 -6.87
N VAL A 165 -10.35 -18.17 -7.29
CA VAL A 165 -10.01 -18.11 -8.72
C VAL A 165 -10.21 -19.47 -9.40
N VAL A 166 -9.84 -20.58 -8.77
CA VAL A 166 -10.03 -21.92 -9.34
C VAL A 166 -11.51 -22.29 -9.42
N GLU A 167 -12.32 -21.88 -8.44
CA GLU A 167 -13.78 -22.03 -8.48
C GLU A 167 -14.39 -21.23 -9.63
N ALA A 168 -13.96 -19.98 -9.82
CA ALA A 168 -14.36 -19.14 -10.95
C ALA A 168 -14.08 -19.81 -12.29
N LEU A 169 -12.88 -20.39 -12.46
CA LEU A 169 -12.54 -21.13 -13.67
C LEU A 169 -13.37 -22.42 -13.84
N ALA A 170 -13.82 -23.03 -12.75
CA ALA A 170 -14.67 -24.23 -12.77
C ALA A 170 -16.14 -23.94 -13.09
N ASN A 171 -16.55 -22.66 -13.01
CA ASN A 171 -17.91 -22.19 -13.31
C ASN A 171 -18.00 -21.34 -14.59
N ALA A 172 -16.86 -20.91 -15.14
CA ALA A 172 -16.77 -20.11 -16.35
C ALA A 172 -16.91 -20.95 -17.64
N SER A 173 -17.62 -20.40 -18.64
CA SER A 173 -17.79 -21.00 -19.96
C SER A 173 -17.04 -20.22 -21.04
N PHE A 174 -16.42 -20.92 -22.00
CA PHE A 174 -15.80 -20.29 -23.16
C PHE A 174 -16.71 -20.37 -24.41
N LYS A 175 -16.89 -19.24 -25.13
CA LYS A 175 -17.57 -19.08 -26.44
C LYS A 175 -18.56 -20.20 -26.84
N LYS A 176 -19.87 -19.99 -26.65
CA LYS A 176 -20.97 -20.88 -27.13
C LYS A 176 -20.83 -22.37 -26.72
N SER A 177 -19.93 -22.71 -25.80
CA SER A 177 -19.84 -24.02 -25.19
C SER A 177 -20.81 -24.12 -24.01
N ASP A 178 -21.49 -25.25 -23.90
CA ASP A 178 -22.27 -25.60 -22.69
C ASP A 178 -21.36 -26.12 -21.55
N GLU A 179 -20.05 -26.29 -21.81
CA GLU A 179 -19.06 -26.70 -20.81
C GLU A 179 -18.67 -25.53 -19.91
N LYS A 180 -18.94 -25.67 -18.61
CA LYS A 180 -18.74 -24.65 -17.58
C LYS A 180 -17.39 -24.72 -16.88
N ASP A 181 -16.45 -25.54 -17.34
CA ASP A 181 -15.15 -25.74 -16.69
C ASP A 181 -14.02 -25.47 -17.69
N ILE A 182 -13.32 -24.35 -17.51
CA ILE A 182 -12.19 -23.95 -18.34
C ILE A 182 -10.83 -24.17 -17.67
N ARG A 183 -10.77 -24.85 -16.52
CA ARG A 183 -9.52 -25.03 -15.77
C ARG A 183 -8.44 -25.73 -16.58
N ALA A 184 -8.82 -26.81 -17.27
CA ALA A 184 -7.89 -27.55 -18.13
C ALA A 184 -7.42 -26.73 -19.34
N LEU A 185 -8.31 -25.90 -19.90
CA LEU A 185 -8.00 -25.01 -21.02
C LEU A 185 -6.99 -23.93 -20.60
N VAL A 186 -7.29 -23.21 -19.51
CA VAL A 186 -6.44 -22.15 -18.96
C VAL A 186 -5.08 -22.71 -18.54
N GLY A 187 -5.06 -23.84 -17.83
CA GLY A 187 -3.81 -24.51 -17.45
C GLY A 187 -2.96 -24.98 -18.63
N GLY A 188 -3.57 -25.26 -19.79
CA GLY A 188 -2.86 -25.65 -21.01
C GLY A 188 -2.32 -24.48 -21.83
N ILE A 189 -3.06 -23.38 -21.92
CA ILE A 189 -2.70 -22.23 -22.79
C ILE A 189 -1.81 -21.24 -22.03
N VAL A 190 -2.13 -20.96 -20.76
CA VAL A 190 -1.46 -19.94 -19.92
C VAL A 190 -1.02 -20.54 -18.59
N PRO A 191 -0.08 -21.51 -18.59
CA PRO A 191 0.27 -22.31 -17.42
C PRO A 191 0.82 -21.52 -16.22
N HIS A 192 1.29 -20.29 -16.44
CA HIS A 192 1.86 -19.44 -15.40
C HIS A 192 0.87 -18.42 -14.83
N LEU A 193 -0.24 -18.15 -15.54
CA LEU A 193 -1.18 -17.08 -15.18
C LEU A 193 -1.76 -17.27 -13.79
N LEU A 194 -2.21 -18.48 -13.44
CA LEU A 194 -2.83 -18.72 -12.14
C LEU A 194 -1.84 -18.53 -10.99
N GLY A 195 -0.63 -19.08 -11.12
CA GLY A 195 0.42 -18.98 -10.10
C GLY A 195 0.80 -17.52 -9.83
N SER A 196 0.96 -16.73 -10.89
CA SER A 196 1.34 -15.32 -10.79
C SER A 196 0.19 -14.45 -10.31
N LEU A 197 -1.01 -14.62 -10.86
CA LEU A 197 -2.20 -13.86 -10.46
C LEU A 197 -2.53 -14.08 -8.99
N CYS A 198 -2.58 -15.34 -8.53
CA CYS A 198 -2.87 -15.64 -7.13
C CYS A 198 -1.79 -15.11 -6.18
N SER A 199 -0.53 -15.06 -6.64
CA SER A 199 0.57 -14.48 -5.85
C SER A 199 0.41 -12.96 -5.71
N VAL A 200 0.12 -12.24 -6.78
CA VAL A 200 -0.14 -10.79 -6.72
C VAL A 200 -1.35 -10.49 -5.84
N LEU A 201 -2.48 -11.14 -6.10
CA LEU A 201 -3.73 -10.93 -5.34
C LEU A 201 -3.63 -11.38 -3.88
N GLY A 202 -2.81 -12.39 -3.56
CA GLY A 202 -2.54 -12.80 -2.18
C GLY A 202 -1.56 -11.87 -1.44
N ALA A 203 -0.74 -11.12 -2.18
CA ALA A 203 0.22 -10.18 -1.61
C ALA A 203 -0.43 -8.88 -1.13
N PHE A 204 -1.38 -8.34 -1.89
CA PHE A 204 -2.14 -7.13 -1.51
C PHE A 204 -2.75 -7.17 -0.10
N PRO A 205 -3.58 -8.15 0.30
CA PRO A 205 -4.15 -8.19 1.64
C PRO A 205 -3.08 -8.45 2.73
N THR A 206 -1.87 -8.88 2.35
CA THR A 206 -0.74 -8.99 3.29
C THR A 206 -0.24 -7.61 3.73
N LEU A 207 -0.41 -6.56 2.91
CA LEU A 207 -0.02 -5.18 3.23
C LEU A 207 -0.91 -4.56 4.33
N GLY A 208 -2.16 -5.01 4.43
CA GLY A 208 -3.01 -4.74 5.59
C GLY A 208 -3.67 -3.37 5.66
N ASP A 209 -3.78 -2.65 4.55
CA ASP A 209 -4.54 -1.40 4.51
C ASP A 209 -5.99 -1.61 4.02
N ALA A 210 -6.90 -0.80 4.54
CA ALA A 210 -8.34 -0.94 4.28
C ALA A 210 -8.72 -0.57 2.83
N THR A 211 -7.94 0.30 2.20
CA THR A 211 -8.18 0.75 0.82
C THR A 211 -7.92 -0.40 -0.15
N THR A 212 -6.79 -1.09 0.00
CA THR A 212 -6.45 -2.30 -0.74
C THR A 212 -7.53 -3.38 -0.57
N ASN A 213 -8.03 -3.59 0.65
CA ASN A 213 -9.10 -4.58 0.87
C ASN A 213 -10.40 -4.21 0.15
N ALA A 214 -10.80 -2.92 0.19
CA ALA A 214 -11.98 -2.46 -0.54
C ALA A 214 -11.80 -2.61 -2.08
N ALA A 215 -10.61 -2.29 -2.58
CA ALA A 215 -10.27 -2.49 -3.99
C ALA A 215 -10.39 -3.96 -4.41
N LEU A 216 -9.85 -4.88 -3.60
CA LEU A 216 -9.95 -6.32 -3.83
C LEU A 216 -11.41 -6.83 -3.72
N ASP A 217 -12.20 -6.30 -2.79
CA ASP A 217 -13.61 -6.67 -2.65
C ASP A 217 -14.40 -6.34 -3.92
N GLU A 218 -14.19 -5.17 -4.51
CA GLU A 218 -14.85 -4.81 -5.78
C GLU A 218 -14.35 -5.66 -6.95
N LEU A 219 -13.04 -5.94 -7.02
CA LEU A 219 -12.50 -6.82 -8.07
C LEU A 219 -13.03 -8.25 -7.96
N LEU A 220 -13.24 -8.77 -6.73
CA LEU A 220 -13.84 -10.08 -6.50
C LEU A 220 -15.36 -10.07 -6.74
N GLY A 221 -16.05 -8.95 -6.48
CA GLY A 221 -17.46 -8.77 -6.80
C GLY A 221 -17.78 -8.96 -8.28
N LEU A 222 -16.82 -8.65 -9.17
CA LEU A 222 -16.96 -8.94 -10.61
C LEU A 222 -17.14 -10.44 -10.92
N LEU A 223 -16.71 -11.34 -10.02
CA LEU A 223 -16.83 -12.78 -10.19
C LEU A 223 -18.25 -13.31 -9.91
N GLU A 224 -19.14 -12.52 -9.28
CA GLU A 224 -20.55 -12.91 -9.09
C GLU A 224 -21.25 -13.17 -10.42
N GLY A 225 -20.88 -12.42 -11.47
CA GLY A 225 -21.41 -12.58 -12.82
C GLY A 225 -21.11 -13.94 -13.46
N ILE A 226 -20.11 -14.67 -12.96
CA ILE A 226 -19.75 -16.04 -13.40
C ILE A 226 -20.12 -17.10 -12.36
N GLY A 227 -20.91 -16.73 -11.34
CA GLY A 227 -21.47 -17.66 -10.35
C GLY A 227 -20.52 -17.99 -9.20
N VAL A 228 -19.60 -17.10 -8.86
CA VAL A 228 -18.77 -17.19 -7.65
C VAL A 228 -19.16 -16.07 -6.70
N ASP A 229 -19.66 -16.45 -5.53
CA ASP A 229 -20.05 -15.48 -4.52
C ASP A 229 -18.80 -14.84 -3.89
N ALA A 230 -18.85 -13.53 -3.65
CA ALA A 230 -17.82 -12.85 -2.87
C ALA A 230 -17.77 -13.42 -1.44
N PRO A 231 -16.59 -13.44 -0.79
CA PRO A 231 -16.48 -13.94 0.58
C PRO A 231 -17.37 -13.16 1.55
N ASP A 232 -18.06 -13.87 2.45
CA ASP A 232 -18.82 -13.26 3.55
C ASP A 232 -17.90 -12.36 4.40
N GLY A 233 -18.17 -11.05 4.40
CA GLY A 233 -17.37 -10.05 5.11
C GLY A 233 -16.14 -9.55 4.35
N GLY A 234 -16.03 -9.85 3.05
CA GLY A 234 -14.97 -9.37 2.17
C GLY A 234 -13.64 -10.10 2.35
N ILE A 235 -12.64 -9.69 1.59
CA ILE A 235 -11.31 -10.26 1.57
C ILE A 235 -10.65 -10.18 2.94
N GLY A 236 -10.90 -9.11 3.69
CA GLY A 236 -10.38 -8.91 5.04
C GLY A 236 -10.85 -9.97 6.05
N ALA A 237 -11.96 -10.67 5.78
CA ALA A 237 -12.46 -11.74 6.64
C ALA A 237 -11.74 -13.08 6.42
N ILE A 238 -11.14 -13.29 5.25
CA ILE A 238 -10.50 -14.56 4.87
C ILE A 238 -8.98 -14.46 4.72
N THR A 239 -8.41 -13.27 4.95
CA THR A 239 -6.98 -13.00 4.81
C THR A 239 -6.35 -12.54 6.12
N THR A 240 -5.03 -12.61 6.19
CA THR A 240 -4.21 -12.13 7.30
C THR A 240 -3.29 -11.02 6.82
N ALA A 241 -3.15 -9.97 7.61
CA ALA A 241 -2.38 -8.78 7.28
C ALA A 241 -1.13 -8.62 8.14
N VAL A 242 -0.12 -7.96 7.59
CA VAL A 242 1.05 -7.40 8.29
C VAL A 242 1.07 -5.89 8.03
N PRO A 243 0.25 -5.11 8.77
CA PRO A 243 -0.04 -3.71 8.45
C PRO A 243 1.18 -2.78 8.46
N GLN A 244 2.28 -3.19 9.10
CA GLN A 244 3.55 -2.47 9.07
C GLN A 244 4.17 -2.41 7.68
N LEU A 245 3.81 -3.31 6.77
CA LEU A 245 4.33 -3.36 5.40
C LEU A 245 3.46 -2.58 4.40
N GLY A 246 2.25 -2.17 4.77
CA GLY A 246 1.40 -1.36 3.90
C GLY A 246 1.86 0.09 3.79
N PRO A 247 1.32 0.88 2.86
CA PRO A 247 1.76 2.26 2.61
C PRO A 247 1.77 3.18 3.83
N GLU A 248 0.77 3.05 4.69
CA GLU A 248 0.66 3.84 5.92
C GLU A 248 1.29 3.14 7.14
N GLY A 249 1.85 1.94 6.95
CA GLY A 249 2.64 1.22 7.94
C GLY A 249 4.03 1.83 8.12
N ASP A 250 4.75 1.34 9.13
CA ASP A 250 6.11 1.73 9.49
C ASP A 250 6.92 0.43 9.63
N ALA A 251 7.65 0.07 8.58
CA ALA A 251 8.31 -1.22 8.45
C ALA A 251 9.65 -1.30 9.20
N ASP A 252 10.23 -0.19 9.62
CA ASP A 252 11.50 -0.16 10.35
C ASP A 252 11.38 0.40 11.78
N GLY A 253 10.24 0.99 12.12
CA GLY A 253 9.90 1.51 13.43
C GLY A 253 10.48 2.88 13.74
N ASP A 254 10.87 3.66 12.71
CA ASP A 254 11.48 4.98 12.88
C ASP A 254 10.45 6.11 13.05
N GLY A 255 9.16 5.81 12.84
CA GLY A 255 8.03 6.73 12.95
C GLY A 255 7.65 7.45 11.64
N ALA A 256 8.38 7.24 10.55
CA ALA A 256 7.95 7.58 9.20
C ALA A 256 7.13 6.42 8.61
N SER A 257 6.08 6.74 7.84
CA SER A 257 5.37 5.71 7.11
C SER A 257 6.12 5.31 5.85
N ASN A 258 5.88 4.09 5.38
CA ASN A 258 6.44 3.58 4.12
C ASN A 258 6.13 4.53 2.95
N ARG A 259 4.95 5.19 2.92
CA ARG A 259 4.58 6.21 1.93
C ARG A 259 5.43 7.48 2.04
N LYS A 260 5.72 7.93 3.25
CA LYS A 260 6.57 9.12 3.49
C LYS A 260 7.98 8.88 2.99
N GLU A 261 8.52 7.70 3.24
CA GLU A 261 9.82 7.27 2.75
C GLU A 261 9.81 7.08 1.23
N TYR A 262 8.78 6.43 0.67
CA TYR A 262 8.59 6.34 -0.78
C TYR A 262 8.65 7.72 -1.43
N ASN A 263 7.86 8.67 -0.94
CA ASN A 263 7.80 10.01 -1.51
C ASN A 263 9.15 10.75 -1.45
N TYR A 264 9.94 10.50 -0.40
CA TYR A 264 11.26 11.10 -0.23
C TYR A 264 12.34 10.42 -1.09
N PHE A 265 12.37 9.08 -1.12
CA PHE A 265 13.47 8.29 -1.70
C PHE A 265 13.21 7.81 -3.13
N LYS A 266 11.97 7.87 -3.66
CA LYS A 266 11.62 7.31 -4.99
C LYS A 266 12.51 7.78 -6.14
N ALA A 267 13.03 9.01 -6.07
CA ALA A 267 13.95 9.55 -7.08
C ALA A 267 15.30 8.78 -7.17
N GLN A 268 15.65 8.03 -6.13
CA GLN A 268 16.84 7.17 -6.06
C GLN A 268 16.58 5.76 -6.62
N GLY A 269 15.33 5.46 -6.97
CA GLY A 269 14.88 4.19 -7.52
C GLY A 269 14.35 3.20 -6.46
N PRO A 270 13.76 2.08 -6.90
CA PRO A 270 13.05 1.16 -6.02
C PRO A 270 13.92 0.52 -4.94
N ALA A 271 15.12 0.04 -5.30
CA ALA A 271 16.02 -0.62 -4.33
C ALA A 271 16.42 0.31 -3.18
N ALA A 272 16.83 1.54 -3.48
CA ALA A 272 17.20 2.52 -2.46
C ALA A 272 16.00 2.96 -1.61
N THR A 273 14.80 3.00 -2.20
CA THR A 273 13.56 3.33 -1.48
C THR A 273 13.21 2.24 -0.48
N ILE A 274 13.23 0.98 -0.92
CA ILE A 274 12.96 -0.18 -0.04
C ILE A 274 14.05 -0.34 1.03
N ASP A 275 15.30 -0.06 0.69
CA ASP A 275 16.40 -0.09 1.68
C ASP A 275 16.18 0.98 2.76
N ALA A 276 15.65 2.16 2.42
CA ALA A 276 15.27 3.19 3.40
C ALA A 276 14.11 2.72 4.29
N GLN A 277 13.03 2.18 3.70
CA GLN A 277 11.85 1.63 4.41
C GLN A 277 12.15 0.48 5.38
N LEU A 278 13.39 -0.03 5.38
CA LEU A 278 13.84 -1.13 6.23
C LEU A 278 15.06 -0.75 7.08
N ASP A 279 15.48 0.52 7.07
CA ASP A 279 16.65 1.03 7.79
C ASP A 279 16.28 2.28 8.60
N PRO A 280 16.10 2.16 9.93
CA PRO A 280 15.62 3.26 10.78
C PRO A 280 16.64 4.40 10.95
N LEU A 281 17.78 4.33 10.26
CA LEU A 281 18.74 5.41 10.13
C LEU A 281 18.51 6.27 8.88
N GLN A 282 17.59 5.88 8.00
CA GLN A 282 17.24 6.56 6.75
C GLN A 282 15.89 7.27 6.81
N THR A 283 15.57 7.87 7.96
CA THR A 283 14.32 8.64 8.14
C THR A 283 14.30 9.93 7.31
N PRO A 284 13.21 10.21 6.56
CA PRO A 284 12.99 11.50 5.93
C PRO A 284 12.98 12.66 6.95
N PRO A 285 13.65 13.80 6.67
CA PRO A 285 13.62 14.95 7.56
C PRO A 285 12.23 15.57 7.63
N ASN A 286 11.79 16.00 8.82
CA ASN A 286 10.56 16.77 8.98
C ASN A 286 10.75 18.22 8.50
N LEU A 287 10.49 18.46 7.21
CA LEU A 287 10.65 19.76 6.56
C LEU A 287 9.42 20.66 6.68
N ALA A 288 8.25 20.07 6.92
CA ALA A 288 7.00 20.82 7.07
C ALA A 288 5.97 20.05 7.89
N PHE A 289 4.99 20.76 8.44
CA PHE A 289 3.88 20.19 9.20
C PHE A 289 2.60 21.00 9.01
N VAL A 290 1.46 20.32 9.19
CA VAL A 290 0.15 20.96 9.19
C VAL A 290 -0.10 21.64 10.53
N THR A 291 -0.56 22.88 10.47
CA THR A 291 -0.98 23.71 11.61
C THR A 291 -2.45 24.07 11.50
N GLY A 292 -3.08 24.46 12.62
CA GLY A 292 -4.49 24.88 12.65
C GLY A 292 -5.49 23.74 12.87
N ALA A 293 -5.05 22.49 12.88
CA ALA A 293 -5.87 21.35 13.28
C ALA A 293 -6.10 21.33 14.81
N GLY A 294 -7.19 20.71 15.24
CA GLY A 294 -7.60 20.71 16.64
C GLY A 294 -9.07 20.36 16.82
N LYS A 295 -9.65 20.79 17.94
CA LYS A 295 -11.08 20.61 18.26
C LYS A 295 -11.83 21.90 18.02
N PHE A 296 -12.86 21.86 17.19
CA PHE A 296 -13.67 23.02 16.82
C PHE A 296 -15.16 22.70 16.94
N GLU A 297 -15.97 23.72 17.15
CA GLU A 297 -17.42 23.59 17.05
C GLU A 297 -17.86 23.74 15.60
N GLU A 298 -18.87 22.97 15.22
CA GLU A 298 -19.58 23.14 13.95
C GLU A 298 -20.05 24.59 13.78
N GLY A 299 -19.97 25.10 12.54
CA GLY A 299 -20.31 26.48 12.23
C GLY A 299 -19.15 27.47 12.33
N THR A 300 -18.01 27.08 12.90
CA THR A 300 -16.81 27.93 12.97
C THR A 300 -15.97 27.89 11.69
N THR A 301 -15.15 28.91 11.45
CA THR A 301 -14.15 28.90 10.37
C THR A 301 -12.86 28.24 10.87
N VAL A 302 -12.39 27.20 10.17
CA VAL A 302 -11.11 26.52 10.44
C VAL A 302 -10.18 26.69 9.26
N THR A 303 -8.89 26.91 9.50
CA THR A 303 -7.88 26.96 8.44
C THR A 303 -6.69 26.10 8.82
N LEU A 304 -6.47 25.02 8.07
CA LEU A 304 -5.25 24.25 8.11
C LEU A 304 -4.19 24.93 7.24
N ARG A 305 -2.94 24.97 7.68
CA ARG A 305 -1.83 25.64 6.97
C ARG A 305 -0.56 24.83 7.04
N ILE A 306 0.24 24.89 5.98
CA ILE A 306 1.59 24.33 5.98
C ILE A 306 2.57 25.31 6.65
N ALA A 307 3.26 24.82 7.67
CA ALA A 307 4.41 25.49 8.29
C ALA A 307 5.70 24.75 7.90
N PHE A 308 6.70 25.50 7.42
CA PHE A 308 8.00 24.95 7.02
C PHE A 308 9.03 25.07 8.16
N VAL A 309 9.96 24.11 8.22
CA VAL A 309 11.05 24.06 9.19
C VAL A 309 12.37 24.21 8.46
N GLY A 310 13.16 25.22 8.84
CA GLY A 310 14.51 25.41 8.30
C GLY A 310 14.60 25.78 6.81
N MET A 311 13.47 26.09 6.16
CA MET A 311 13.39 26.49 4.76
C MET A 311 12.17 27.35 4.45
N THR A 312 12.13 27.96 3.27
CA THR A 312 10.95 28.60 2.69
C THR A 312 10.32 27.65 1.67
N GLY A 313 8.98 27.53 1.66
CA GLY A 313 8.24 26.76 0.65
C GLY A 313 8.04 27.49 -0.67
N GLU A 314 9.02 28.31 -1.09
CA GLU A 314 8.90 29.10 -2.31
C GLU A 314 8.84 28.17 -3.53
N GLY A 315 7.86 28.39 -4.41
CA GLY A 315 7.63 27.54 -5.58
C GLY A 315 7.10 26.14 -5.27
N ALA A 316 6.77 25.82 -4.01
CA ALA A 316 6.19 24.53 -3.65
C ALA A 316 4.76 24.41 -4.21
N THR A 317 4.42 23.23 -4.72
CA THR A 317 3.03 22.86 -5.04
C THR A 317 2.48 21.96 -3.95
N PHE A 318 1.17 22.03 -3.72
CA PHE A 318 0.52 21.32 -2.62
C PHE A 318 -0.59 20.40 -3.16
N GLN A 319 -0.83 19.30 -2.46
CA GLN A 319 -2.03 18.47 -2.60
C GLN A 319 -2.45 18.02 -1.20
N TRP A 320 -3.66 18.40 -0.77
CA TRP A 320 -4.20 17.95 0.51
C TRP A 320 -4.86 16.58 0.40
N PHE A 321 -4.75 15.81 1.47
CA PHE A 321 -5.36 14.48 1.62
C PHE A 321 -6.20 14.44 2.89
N LYS A 322 -7.28 13.67 2.86
CA LYS A 322 -8.09 13.34 4.03
C LYS A 322 -8.17 11.83 4.17
N GLY A 323 -7.66 11.30 5.27
CA GLY A 323 -7.64 9.85 5.50
C GLY A 323 -6.92 9.05 4.40
N GLY A 324 -5.88 9.65 3.79
CA GLY A 324 -5.12 9.03 2.70
C GLY A 324 -5.66 9.29 1.29
N ALA A 325 -6.91 9.75 1.13
CA ALA A 325 -7.47 10.07 -0.18
C ALA A 325 -7.23 11.55 -0.57
N PRO A 326 -6.87 11.86 -1.82
CA PRO A 326 -6.65 13.24 -2.25
C PRO A 326 -7.96 14.04 -2.24
N ILE A 327 -7.89 15.29 -1.77
CA ILE A 327 -9.00 16.24 -1.82
C ILE A 327 -8.91 17.00 -3.14
N THR A 328 -9.92 16.84 -4.00
CA THR A 328 -9.97 17.51 -5.31
C THR A 328 -9.78 19.02 -5.18
N ASP A 329 -8.94 19.58 -6.07
CA ASP A 329 -8.61 21.01 -6.18
C ASP A 329 -7.93 21.67 -4.96
N ALA A 330 -7.68 20.91 -3.88
CA ALA A 330 -7.02 21.41 -2.69
C ALA A 330 -5.50 21.53 -2.89
N THR A 331 -5.09 22.55 -3.64
CA THR A 331 -3.70 22.75 -4.09
C THR A 331 -2.99 23.97 -3.49
N GLY A 332 -3.65 24.64 -2.55
CA GLY A 332 -3.08 25.77 -1.81
C GLY A 332 -2.26 25.34 -0.59
N SER A 333 -1.40 26.24 -0.09
CA SER A 333 -0.68 26.06 1.18
C SER A 333 -1.59 26.09 2.42
N SER A 334 -2.89 26.32 2.23
CA SER A 334 -3.93 26.28 3.25
C SER A 334 -5.20 25.62 2.75
N LEU A 335 -5.86 24.87 3.64
CA LEU A 335 -7.18 24.30 3.45
C LEU A 335 -8.16 24.98 4.41
N VAL A 336 -9.23 25.57 3.87
CA VAL A 336 -10.18 26.39 4.63
C VAL A 336 -11.54 25.71 4.69
N PHE A 337 -12.11 25.62 5.89
CA PHE A 337 -13.47 25.17 6.15
C PHE A 337 -14.26 26.36 6.67
N ASP A 338 -15.27 26.80 5.92
CA ASP A 338 -16.09 27.95 6.29
C ASP A 338 -17.54 27.81 5.78
N PRO A 339 -18.47 27.33 6.63
CA PRO A 339 -18.27 26.82 8.00
C PRO A 339 -17.71 25.38 8.01
N VAL A 340 -17.08 25.00 9.11
CA VAL A 340 -16.71 23.60 9.39
C VAL A 340 -17.94 22.79 9.83
N THR A 341 -18.06 21.56 9.34
CA THR A 341 -19.16 20.62 9.63
C THR A 341 -18.64 19.32 10.23
N VAL A 342 -19.51 18.51 10.83
CA VAL A 342 -19.11 17.19 11.36
C VAL A 342 -18.50 16.29 10.28
N ALA A 343 -18.94 16.43 9.03
CA ALA A 343 -18.40 15.69 7.89
C ALA A 343 -16.93 16.05 7.62
N ASP A 344 -16.44 17.22 8.04
CA ASP A 344 -15.05 17.66 7.89
C ASP A 344 -14.11 17.07 8.97
N ALA A 345 -14.64 16.39 9.99
CA ALA A 345 -13.79 15.68 10.93
C ALA A 345 -12.93 14.62 10.20
N GLY A 346 -11.67 14.49 10.57
CA GLY A 346 -10.76 13.56 9.93
C GLY A 346 -9.28 13.84 10.18
N SER A 347 -8.45 12.99 9.59
CA SER A 347 -7.01 13.14 9.57
C SER A 347 -6.59 13.80 8.26
N TYR A 348 -5.83 14.90 8.33
CA TYR A 348 -5.41 15.68 7.18
C TYR A 348 -3.90 15.70 7.03
N SER A 349 -3.40 15.37 5.84
CA SER A 349 -1.99 15.50 5.47
C SER A 349 -1.88 16.31 4.18
N CYS A 350 -0.68 16.77 3.87
CA CYS A 350 -0.41 17.50 2.65
C CYS A 350 0.88 17.00 2.02
N GLU A 351 0.80 16.65 0.74
CA GLU A 351 1.96 16.41 -0.10
C GLU A 351 2.46 17.73 -0.67
N LEU A 352 3.77 17.94 -0.59
CA LEU A 352 4.48 19.10 -1.08
C LEU A 352 5.48 18.62 -2.13
N ASN A 353 5.45 19.20 -3.32
CA ASN A 353 6.57 19.08 -4.25
C ASN A 353 7.40 20.35 -4.17
N ILE A 354 8.65 20.22 -3.78
CA ILE A 354 9.60 21.33 -3.68
C ILE A 354 10.63 21.16 -4.79
N PRO A 355 10.54 21.93 -5.90
CA PRO A 355 11.39 21.73 -7.09
C PRO A 355 12.89 21.75 -6.77
N ASP A 356 13.32 22.66 -5.90
CA ASP A 356 14.73 22.85 -5.51
C ASP A 356 15.32 21.69 -4.68
N LYS A 357 14.46 20.79 -4.18
CA LYS A 357 14.87 19.61 -3.42
C LYS A 357 14.70 18.32 -4.21
N ALA A 358 14.02 18.34 -5.36
CA ALA A 358 13.66 17.15 -6.12
C ALA A 358 13.02 16.06 -5.23
N THR A 359 12.28 16.49 -4.22
CA THR A 359 11.70 15.65 -3.17
C THR A 359 10.22 15.94 -3.09
N VAL A 360 9.42 14.88 -3.08
CA VAL A 360 8.02 14.95 -2.67
C VAL A 360 7.98 14.68 -1.18
N PHE A 361 7.43 15.61 -0.40
CA PHE A 361 7.35 15.48 1.05
C PHE A 361 5.90 15.35 1.47
N LEU A 362 5.57 14.32 2.23
CA LEU A 362 4.27 14.17 2.86
C LEU A 362 4.36 14.56 4.33
N THR A 363 3.52 15.50 4.78
CA THR A 363 3.46 15.89 6.19
C THR A 363 2.87 14.78 7.05
N ASP A 364 3.30 14.70 8.31
CA ASP A 364 2.61 13.90 9.32
C ASP A 364 1.12 14.35 9.42
N PRO A 365 0.19 13.40 9.62
CA PRO A 365 -1.23 13.71 9.68
C PRO A 365 -1.59 14.61 10.87
N ALA A 366 -2.47 15.58 10.62
CA ALA A 366 -3.07 16.44 11.64
C ALA A 366 -4.56 16.19 11.77
N VAL A 367 -5.03 15.94 13.01
CA VAL A 367 -6.40 15.53 13.28
C VAL A 367 -7.31 16.73 13.52
N LEU A 368 -8.35 16.86 12.69
CA LEU A 368 -9.46 17.80 12.87
C LEU A 368 -10.64 17.06 13.54
N THR A 369 -11.02 17.52 14.72
CA THR A 369 -12.22 17.05 15.43
C THR A 369 -13.27 18.14 15.40
N VAL A 370 -14.46 17.82 14.92
CA VAL A 370 -15.59 18.74 14.89
C VAL A 370 -16.65 18.25 15.88
N LEU A 371 -17.06 19.14 16.77
CA LEU A 371 -18.04 18.87 17.80
C LEU A 371 -19.34 19.64 17.52
N PRO A 372 -20.50 19.16 17.98
CA PRO A 372 -21.75 19.89 17.83
C PRO A 372 -21.66 21.32 18.38
N GLU A 373 -22.43 22.24 17.80
CA GLU A 373 -22.49 23.63 18.28
C GLU A 373 -22.77 23.69 19.79
N GLY A 374 -22.01 24.52 20.52
CA GLY A 374 -22.17 24.75 21.96
C GLY A 374 -21.65 23.62 22.87
N SER A 375 -20.88 22.68 22.34
CA SER A 375 -20.31 21.55 23.11
C SER A 375 -18.93 21.83 23.72
N LEU A 376 -18.17 22.80 23.21
CA LEU A 376 -16.95 23.24 23.86
C LEU A 376 -17.32 24.14 25.05
N PRO A 377 -16.71 23.95 26.24
CA PRO A 377 -16.89 24.87 27.33
C PRO A 377 -16.40 26.23 26.83
N VAL A 378 -17.34 27.18 26.67
CA VAL A 378 -17.00 28.58 26.43
C VAL A 378 -16.03 28.95 27.55
N ALA A 379 -14.76 29.19 27.22
CA ALA A 379 -13.82 29.81 28.13
C ALA A 379 -14.23 31.29 28.31
N GLY A 380 -15.48 31.53 28.67
CA GLY A 380 -16.04 32.83 28.96
C GLY A 380 -15.44 33.34 30.25
N GLY A 381 -15.37 34.66 30.40
CA GLY A 381 -14.71 35.31 31.53
C GLY A 381 -15.08 34.79 32.93
N MET A 382 -16.25 34.16 33.10
CA MET A 382 -16.64 33.47 34.33
C MET A 382 -15.78 32.25 34.67
N GLY A 383 -15.38 31.42 33.70
CA GLY A 383 -14.52 30.25 33.92
C GLY A 383 -13.11 30.64 34.32
N LEU A 384 -12.53 31.63 33.64
CA LEU A 384 -11.24 32.24 33.99
C LEU A 384 -11.29 32.97 35.34
N ALA A 385 -12.39 33.67 35.66
CA ALA A 385 -12.57 34.32 36.95
C ALA A 385 -12.72 33.33 38.12
N LEU A 386 -13.39 32.20 37.93
CA LEU A 386 -13.49 31.13 38.92
C LEU A 386 -12.12 30.48 39.19
N LEU A 387 -11.33 30.23 38.13
CA LEU A 387 -9.99 29.67 38.27
C LEU A 387 -9.03 30.66 38.97
N ALA A 388 -9.06 31.94 38.56
CA ALA A 388 -8.28 33.00 39.20
C ALA A 388 -8.69 33.21 40.67
N GLY A 389 -10.00 33.15 40.97
CA GLY A 389 -10.53 33.22 42.33
C GLY A 389 -10.08 32.05 43.21
N ALA A 390 -10.11 30.82 42.66
CA ALA A 390 -9.63 29.63 43.36
C ALA A 390 -8.11 29.69 43.65
N CYS A 391 -7.31 30.15 42.69
CA CYS A 391 -5.86 30.35 42.88
C CYS A 391 -5.56 31.45 43.91
N ALA A 392 -6.30 32.57 43.90
CA ALA A 392 -6.15 33.65 44.88
C ALA A 392 -6.51 33.21 46.31
N LEU A 393 -7.58 32.42 46.47
CA LEU A 393 -7.99 31.84 47.75
C LEU A 393 -6.97 30.82 48.28
N ALA A 394 -6.44 29.95 47.42
CA ALA A 394 -5.39 29.00 47.80
C ALA A 394 -4.11 29.72 48.25
N GLY A 395 -3.72 30.81 47.57
CA GLY A 395 -2.61 31.67 47.98
C GLY A 395 -2.86 32.33 49.34
N ALA A 396 -4.05 32.88 49.57
CA ALA A 396 -4.41 33.52 50.84
C ALA A 396 -4.42 32.53 52.03
N VAL A 397 -4.90 31.29 51.82
CA VAL A 397 -4.89 30.22 52.83
C VAL A 397 -3.46 29.73 53.10
N GLY A 398 -2.63 29.61 52.06
CA GLY A 398 -1.20 29.26 52.20
C GLY A 398 -0.40 30.30 52.99
N ILE A 399 -0.69 31.59 52.80
CA ILE A 399 -0.07 32.69 53.56
C ILE A 399 -0.56 32.71 55.02
N ARG A 400 -1.85 32.44 55.26
CA ARG A 400 -2.41 32.37 56.64
C ARG A 400 -1.88 31.20 57.46
N ARG A 401 -1.46 30.11 56.82
CA ARG A 401 -0.86 28.94 57.50
C ARG A 401 0.64 29.10 57.77
N ARG A 402 1.27 30.20 57.32
CA ARG A 402 2.69 30.52 57.53
C ARG A 402 2.93 31.66 58.53
N LYS A 403 1.88 32.19 59.16
CA LYS A 403 1.94 32.97 60.41
C LYS A 403 1.42 32.10 61.53
#